data_AF-A0A972DTG8-F1
#
_entry.id   AF-A0A972DTG8-F1
#
_cell.length_a   1.000
_cell.length_b   1.000
_cell.length_c   1.000
_cell.angle_alpha   90.00
_cell.angle_beta   90.00
_cell.angle_gamma   90.00
#
_symmetry.space_group_name_H-M   'P 1'
#
loop_
_entity.id
_entity.type
_entity.pdbx_description
1 polymer ?
#
loop_
_entity_poly.entity_id
_entity_poly.type
_entity_poly.pdbx_seq_one_letter_code
_entity_poly.pdbx_strand_id
1 'polypeptide(L)'
;MSIIRITSKRQATLPKALCDDMGVQPGDSLRVERVRLDGRDTWIIRPARPPSRFAWVGSLKQYAAGKPHDMASIRRSIEEAKGRDAE
;
A
#
# COMPACT_ATOMS: atom_id res chain seq x y z
N MET A 1 -12.46 24.63 9.43
CA MET A 1 -12.56 24.77 7.96
C MET A 1 -11.21 25.23 7.44
N SER A 2 -10.58 24.46 6.58
CA SER A 2 -9.23 24.75 6.09
C SER A 2 -9.31 25.19 4.63
N ILE A 3 -8.79 26.38 4.32
CA ILE A 3 -8.73 26.88 2.94
C ILE A 3 -7.42 26.41 2.32
N ILE A 4 -7.50 25.71 1.19
CA ILE A 4 -6.33 25.27 0.42
C ILE A 4 -6.14 26.26 -0.75
N ARG A 5 -4.92 26.79 -0.87
CA ARG A 5 -4.55 27.68 -1.99
C ARG A 5 -3.92 26.88 -3.12
N ILE A 6 -4.37 27.14 -4.34
CA ILE A 6 -3.69 26.68 -5.55
C ILE A 6 -2.57 27.66 -5.89
N THR A 7 -1.36 27.14 -6.03
CA THR A 7 -0.18 27.93 -6.44
C THR A 7 -0.15 28.15 -7.94
N SER A 8 0.76 29.00 -8.42
CA SER A 8 0.94 29.29 -9.85
C SER A 8 1.18 28.05 -10.73
N LYS A 9 1.73 26.98 -10.15
CA LYS A 9 1.99 25.70 -10.84
C LYS A 9 0.80 24.74 -10.81
N ARG A 10 -0.39 25.20 -10.39
CA ARG A 10 -1.59 24.35 -10.20
C ARG A 10 -1.36 23.25 -9.14
N GLN A 11 -0.50 23.54 -8.17
CA GLN A 11 -0.23 22.64 -7.05
C GLN A 11 -0.95 23.15 -5.81
N ALA A 12 -1.27 22.24 -4.89
CA ALA A 12 -1.89 22.55 -3.63
C ALA A 12 -1.15 21.82 -2.51
N THR A 13 -0.91 22.50 -1.40
CA THR A 13 -0.37 21.86 -0.19
C THR A 13 -1.54 21.53 0.73
N LEU A 14 -1.68 20.25 1.07
CA LEU A 14 -2.68 19.81 2.03
C LEU A 14 -2.16 20.04 3.47
N PRO A 15 -3.02 20.47 4.41
CA PRO A 15 -2.66 20.55 5.82
C PRO A 15 -2.23 19.18 6.34
N LYS A 16 -1.20 19.14 7.21
CA LYS A 16 -0.66 17.90 7.77
C LYS A 16 -1.74 17.01 8.39
N ALA A 17 -2.61 17.57 9.24
CA ALA A 17 -3.68 16.82 9.90
C ALA A 17 -4.61 16.11 8.90
N LEU A 18 -4.91 16.75 7.75
CA LEU A 18 -5.72 16.12 6.70
C LEU A 18 -4.99 14.94 6.04
N CYS A 19 -3.68 15.06 5.83
CA CYS A 19 -2.87 13.95 5.30
C CYS A 19 -2.83 12.77 6.27
N ASP A 20 -2.66 13.05 7.56
CA ASP A 20 -2.65 12.04 8.62
C ASP A 20 -4.01 11.31 8.69
N ASP A 21 -5.12 12.05 8.66
CA ASP A 21 -6.49 11.50 8.65
C ASP A 21 -6.76 10.62 7.42
N MET A 22 -6.25 11.03 6.26
CA MET A 22 -6.37 10.27 5.02
C MET A 22 -5.39 9.10 4.92
N GLY A 23 -4.40 9.02 5.81
CA GLY A 23 -3.33 8.03 5.77
C GLY A 23 -2.42 8.15 4.54
N VAL A 24 -2.15 9.38 4.07
CA VAL A 24 -1.33 9.63 2.88
C VAL A 24 -0.01 10.31 3.23
N GLN A 25 1.03 9.94 2.50
CA GLN A 25 2.41 10.41 2.66
C GLN A 25 2.86 11.23 1.44
N PRO A 26 3.93 12.03 1.57
CA PRO A 26 4.55 12.69 0.42
C PRO A 26 4.91 11.68 -0.68
N GLY A 27 4.45 11.93 -1.90
CA GLY A 27 4.63 11.03 -3.04
C GLY A 27 3.46 10.09 -3.31
N ASP A 28 2.50 9.98 -2.39
CA ASP A 28 1.28 9.22 -2.64
C ASP A 28 0.40 9.89 -3.70
N SER A 29 -0.29 9.06 -4.48
CA SER A 29 -1.26 9.51 -5.47
C SER A 29 -2.65 9.59 -4.88
N LEU A 30 -3.37 10.66 -5.21
CA LEU A 30 -4.79 10.83 -4.88
C LEU A 30 -5.64 10.70 -6.14
N ARG A 31 -6.77 10.03 -6.03
CA ARG A 31 -7.81 10.03 -7.07
C ARG A 31 -8.78 11.18 -6.82
N VAL A 32 -9.09 11.90 -7.88
CA VAL A 32 -10.08 12.99 -7.86
C VAL A 32 -11.31 12.51 -8.64
N GLU A 33 -12.47 12.54 -8.00
CA GLU A 33 -13.73 12.09 -8.60
C GLU A 33 -14.81 13.16 -8.44
N ARG A 34 -15.67 13.28 -9.46
CA ARG A 34 -16.88 14.11 -9.39
C ARG A 34 -18.04 13.25 -8.91
N VAL A 35 -18.72 13.73 -7.89
CA VAL A 35 -19.92 13.09 -7.32
C VAL A 35 -21.05 14.11 -7.21
N ARG A 36 -22.29 13.63 -7.29
CA ARG A 36 -23.48 14.44 -7.02
C ARG A 36 -23.84 14.28 -5.54
N LEU A 37 -23.70 15.32 -4.74
CA LEU A 37 -24.09 15.35 -3.32
C LEU A 37 -25.07 16.48 -3.10
N ASP A 38 -26.22 16.19 -2.48
CA ASP A 38 -27.30 17.16 -2.22
C ASP A 38 -27.71 17.98 -3.46
N GLY A 39 -27.77 17.30 -4.61
CA GLY A 39 -28.12 17.92 -5.89
C GLY A 39 -27.04 18.85 -6.47
N ARG A 40 -25.85 18.90 -5.87
CA ARG A 40 -24.70 19.71 -6.33
C ARG A 40 -23.56 18.82 -6.78
N ASP A 41 -22.82 19.30 -7.77
CA ASP A 41 -21.59 18.66 -8.17
C ASP A 41 -20.49 18.97 -7.17
N THR A 42 -19.96 17.91 -6.57
CA THR A 42 -18.90 17.97 -5.56
C THR A 42 -17.71 17.17 -6.06
N TRP A 43 -16.52 17.71 -5.83
CA TRP A 43 -15.28 17.01 -6.10
C TRP A 43 -14.74 16.42 -4.81
N ILE A 44 -14.41 15.14 -4.85
CA ILE A 44 -13.84 14.42 -3.72
C ILE A 44 -12.46 13.89 -4.08
N ILE A 45 -11.59 13.85 -3.08
CA ILE A 45 -10.25 13.30 -3.18
C ILE A 45 -10.15 12.06 -2.29
N ARG A 46 -9.52 11.00 -2.77
CA ARG A 46 -9.28 9.77 -1.99
C ARG A 46 -7.88 9.23 -2.29
N PRO A 47 -7.25 8.47 -1.37
CA PRO A 47 -6.03 7.74 -1.68
C PRO A 47 -6.23 6.83 -2.91
N ALA A 48 -5.33 6.90 -3.90
CA ALA A 48 -5.48 6.14 -5.14
C ALA A 48 -5.22 4.64 -4.95
N ARG A 49 -4.36 4.29 -4.00
CA ARG A 49 -4.23 2.93 -3.48
C ARG A 49 -4.82 2.90 -2.09
N PRO A 50 -5.64 1.89 -1.74
CA PRO A 50 -5.97 1.66 -0.35
C PRO A 50 -4.64 1.47 0.41
N PRO A 51 -4.49 2.06 1.62
CA PRO A 51 -3.31 1.80 2.42
C PRO A 51 -3.20 0.28 2.58
N SER A 52 -2.15 -0.29 1.99
CA SER A 52 -1.85 -1.70 2.17
C SER A 52 -1.52 -1.85 3.64
N ARG A 53 -2.51 -2.25 4.46
CA ARG A 53 -2.34 -2.46 5.90
C ARG A 53 -1.19 -3.44 6.19
N PHE A 54 -0.77 -4.21 5.19
CA PHE A 54 0.35 -5.12 5.31
C PHE A 54 1.11 -5.22 3.98
N ALA A 55 1.92 -4.21 3.64
CA ALA A 55 2.82 -4.28 2.49
C ALA A 55 3.76 -5.51 2.53
N TRP A 56 3.99 -6.06 3.72
CA TRP A 56 4.75 -7.29 3.93
C TRP A 56 3.93 -8.58 3.76
N VAL A 57 2.59 -8.55 3.85
CA VAL A 57 1.79 -9.78 3.72
C VAL A 57 1.87 -10.25 2.28
N GLY A 58 2.41 -11.45 2.12
CA GLY A 58 2.63 -12.07 0.82
C GLY A 58 3.91 -11.60 0.11
N SER A 59 4.77 -10.80 0.74
CA SER A 59 6.10 -10.47 0.20
C SER A 59 6.96 -11.72 -0.03
N LEU A 60 6.74 -12.78 0.76
CA LEU A 60 7.42 -14.06 0.62
C LEU A 60 6.73 -15.04 -0.34
N LYS A 61 5.61 -14.67 -0.99
CA LYS A 61 4.90 -15.57 -1.92
C LYS A 61 5.80 -16.11 -3.02
N GLN A 62 6.73 -15.30 -3.53
CA GLN A 62 7.69 -15.73 -4.55
C GLN A 62 8.57 -16.90 -4.10
N TYR A 63 8.91 -16.99 -2.81
CA TYR A 63 9.73 -18.08 -2.26
C TYR A 63 8.92 -19.35 -1.97
N ALA A 64 7.61 -19.21 -1.80
CA ALA A 64 6.68 -20.30 -1.55
C ALA A 64 6.03 -20.85 -2.83
N ALA A 65 6.05 -20.09 -3.93
CA ALA A 65 5.43 -20.46 -5.19
C ALA A 65 6.07 -21.72 -5.79
N GLY A 66 5.24 -22.70 -6.16
CA GLY A 66 5.67 -23.94 -6.80
C GLY A 66 6.41 -24.92 -5.87
N LYS A 67 6.56 -24.61 -4.58
CA LYS A 67 7.18 -25.52 -3.62
C LYS A 67 6.14 -26.44 -2.96
N PRO A 68 6.46 -27.72 -2.72
CA PRO A 68 5.63 -28.59 -1.91
C PRO A 68 5.67 -28.13 -0.45
N HIS A 69 4.50 -28.12 0.20
CA HIS A 69 4.32 -27.68 1.60
C HIS A 69 3.91 -28.82 2.53
N ASP A 70 4.11 -30.07 2.11
CA ASP A 70 3.88 -31.23 2.96
C ASP A 70 5.05 -31.44 3.95
N MET A 71 4.74 -32.06 5.09
CA MET A 71 5.73 -32.24 6.17
C MET A 71 6.94 -33.09 5.77
N ALA A 72 6.80 -34.01 4.82
CA ALA A 72 7.92 -34.83 4.36
C ALA A 72 8.89 -33.99 3.52
N SER A 73 8.36 -33.20 2.58
CA SER A 73 9.13 -32.26 1.77
C SER A 73 9.85 -31.20 2.62
N ILE A 74 9.19 -30.67 3.65
CA ILE A 74 9.79 -29.69 4.57
C ILE A 74 10.96 -30.31 5.35
N ARG A 75 10.77 -31.51 5.93
CA ARG A 75 11.84 -32.20 6.69
C ARG A 75 13.06 -32.48 5.82
N ARG A 76 12.86 -33.01 4.61
CA ARG A 76 13.93 -33.24 3.64
C ARG A 76 14.69 -31.95 3.31
N SER A 77 13.97 -30.85 3.04
CA SER A 77 14.61 -29.56 2.73
C SER A 77 15.48 -29.02 3.88
N ILE A 78 15.10 -29.28 5.14
CA ILE A 78 15.89 -28.88 6.32
C ILE A 78 17.15 -29.72 6.45
N GLU A 79 17.05 -31.05 6.25
CA GLU A 79 18.19 -31.97 6.29
C GLU A 79 19.22 -31.65 5.20
N GLU A 80 18.77 -31.40 3.96
CA GLU A 80 19.62 -30.99 2.84
C GLU A 80 20.32 -29.64 3.06
N ALA A 81 19.69 -28.71 3.80
CA ALA A 81 20.34 -27.46 4.18
C ALA A 81 21.45 -27.68 5.21
N LYS A 82 21.17 -28.48 6.26
CA LYS A 82 22.16 -28.81 7.30
C LYS A 82 23.40 -29.52 6.75
N GLY A 83 23.23 -30.37 5.74
CA GLY A 83 24.36 -31.06 5.10
C GLY A 83 25.29 -30.11 4.34
N ARG A 84 24.75 -29.00 3.79
CA ARG A 84 25.52 -28.00 3.04
C ARG A 84 26.32 -27.03 3.92
N ASP A 85 25.86 -26.79 5.15
CA ASP A 85 26.54 -25.90 6.09
C ASP A 85 27.66 -26.61 6.90
N ALA A 86 27.79 -27.93 6.73
CA ALA A 86 28.78 -28.76 7.43
C ALA A 86 30.03 -29.10 6.58
N GLU A 87 30.05 -28.67 5.31
CA GLU A 87 31.17 -28.77 4.36
C GLU A 87 31.85 -27.40 4.22
#